data_AF-A0A9N9RIL6-F1
#
_entry.id   AF-A0A9N9RIL6-F1
#
_cell.length_a   1.000
_cell.length_b   1.000
_cell.length_c   1.000
_cell.angle_alpha   90.00
_cell.angle_beta   90.00
_cell.angle_gamma   90.00
#
_symmetry.space_group_name_H-M   'P 1'
#
loop_
_entity.id
_entity.type
_entity.pdbx_description
1 polymer ?
#
loop_
_entity_poly.entity_id
_entity_poly.type
_entity_poly.pdbx_seq_one_letter_code
_entity_poly.pdbx_strand_id
1 'polypeptide(L)'
;MGNVIKRRARDYDNYSTPEICELTFDEIDLIQRTWKVPAIKQHDTAEKIFYTYLEKFPDNQQVFQAFRNTPLLMLKGTPGFRAHASRIFNVFSSVIDALDKDPEFIAIKKIVADVGRSHAKRQIKKRSYVELRIVILDSLTDMCKLDDDGIVAWSKLLDIIYHVLFECIDGNDYQFSQ
;
A
#
# COMPACT_ATOMS: atom_id res chain seq x y z
N MET A 1 16.03 6.69 -39.53
CA MET A 1 14.76 6.90 -38.81
C MET A 1 14.71 6.05 -37.55
N GLY A 2 15.45 6.40 -36.48
CA GLY A 2 15.67 5.47 -35.36
C GLY A 2 15.74 6.11 -33.97
N ASN A 3 15.07 7.24 -33.73
CA ASN A 3 15.26 7.96 -32.46
C ASN A 3 14.01 8.57 -31.80
N VAL A 4 12.79 8.17 -32.21
CA VAL A 4 11.56 8.73 -31.62
C VAL A 4 10.89 7.75 -30.62
N ILE A 5 11.17 6.45 -30.70
CA ILE A 5 10.45 5.44 -29.89
C ILE A 5 11.06 5.27 -28.47
N LYS A 6 12.33 5.63 -28.24
CA LYS A 6 12.98 5.52 -26.92
C LYS A 6 12.73 6.70 -25.96
N ARG A 7 11.94 7.70 -26.35
CA ARG A 7 11.62 8.86 -25.49
C ARG A 7 10.28 8.76 -24.75
N ARG A 8 9.40 7.83 -25.11
CA ARG A 8 8.05 7.71 -24.50
C ARG A 8 7.94 6.82 -23.26
N ALA A 9 9.00 6.12 -22.87
CA ALA A 9 9.00 5.26 -21.67
C ALA A 9 9.53 5.95 -20.40
N ARG A 10 9.81 7.26 -20.43
CA ARG A 10 10.47 7.98 -19.32
C ARG A 10 9.54 8.70 -18.35
N ASP A 11 8.27 8.93 -18.69
CA ASP A 11 7.42 9.84 -17.91
C ASP A 11 6.25 9.16 -17.15
N TYR A 12 6.04 7.85 -17.30
CA TYR A 12 4.94 7.15 -16.59
C TYR A 12 5.30 6.68 -15.17
N ASP A 13 6.57 6.74 -14.78
CA ASP A 13 7.03 6.32 -13.45
C ASP A 13 7.28 7.52 -12.50
N ASN A 14 7.07 8.76 -12.97
CA ASN A 14 7.36 9.97 -12.20
C ASN A 14 6.13 10.41 -11.36
N TYR A 15 5.73 9.54 -10.42
CA TYR A 15 4.70 9.89 -9.45
C TYR A 15 5.28 10.78 -8.35
N SER A 16 4.64 11.94 -8.13
CA SER A 16 4.97 12.84 -7.03
C SER A 16 4.69 12.16 -5.69
N THR A 17 5.53 12.45 -4.69
CA THR A 17 5.24 12.13 -3.29
C THR A 17 3.95 12.85 -2.87
N PRO A 18 2.93 12.15 -2.35
CA PRO A 18 1.73 12.81 -1.85
C PRO A 18 2.07 13.68 -0.63
N GLU A 19 1.37 14.80 -0.46
CA GLU A 19 1.51 15.61 0.74
C GLU A 19 0.83 14.93 1.93
N ILE A 20 1.40 15.08 3.12
CA ILE A 20 0.78 14.58 4.35
C ILE A 20 -0.35 15.54 4.73
N CYS A 21 -1.56 15.01 4.83
CA CYS A 21 -2.68 15.68 5.47
C CYS A 21 -2.86 15.16 6.89
N GLU A 22 -3.06 16.08 7.84
CA GLU A 22 -3.43 15.71 9.21
C GLU A 22 -4.80 15.00 9.22
N LEU A 23 -4.91 14.01 10.10
CA LEU A 23 -6.16 13.31 10.39
C LEU A 23 -6.79 13.93 11.63
N THR A 24 -8.08 14.26 11.55
CA THR A 24 -8.84 14.68 12.73
C THR A 24 -9.14 13.49 13.65
N PHE A 25 -9.53 13.76 14.89
CA PHE A 25 -9.98 12.71 15.81
C PHE A 25 -11.15 11.88 15.23
N ASP A 26 -12.11 12.53 14.59
CA ASP A 26 -13.27 11.87 13.99
C ASP A 26 -12.86 11.00 12.79
N GLU A 27 -11.89 11.45 11.99
CA GLU A 27 -11.32 10.65 10.88
C GLU A 27 -10.57 9.42 11.41
N ILE A 28 -9.80 9.57 12.49
CA ILE A 28 -9.12 8.44 13.15
C ILE A 28 -10.12 7.41 13.67
N ASP A 29 -11.16 7.85 14.39
CA ASP A 29 -12.21 6.94 14.88
C ASP A 29 -12.92 6.23 13.72
N LEU A 30 -13.28 6.97 12.66
CA LEU A 30 -13.91 6.38 11.47
C LEU A 30 -13.03 5.28 10.86
N ILE A 31 -11.74 5.56 10.63
CA ILE A 31 -10.79 4.59 10.10
C ILE A 31 -10.73 3.35 11.00
N GLN A 32 -10.53 3.54 12.31
CA GLN A 32 -10.39 2.42 13.25
C GLN A 32 -11.68 1.59 13.35
N ARG A 33 -12.86 2.22 13.35
CA ARG A 33 -14.15 1.50 13.36
C ARG A 33 -14.37 0.74 12.07
N THR A 34 -14.13 1.35 10.91
CA THR A 34 -14.36 0.71 9.61
C THR A 34 -13.34 -0.41 9.35
N TRP A 35 -12.09 -0.27 9.79
CA TRP A 35 -11.05 -1.31 9.68
C TRP A 35 -11.41 -2.63 10.40
N LYS A 36 -12.30 -2.59 11.40
CA LYS A 36 -12.77 -3.82 12.08
C LYS A 36 -13.41 -4.79 11.09
N VAL A 37 -14.08 -4.31 10.04
CA VAL A 37 -14.74 -5.15 9.04
C VAL A 37 -13.73 -6.06 8.30
N PRO A 38 -12.71 -5.51 7.60
CA PRO A 38 -11.71 -6.34 6.93
C PRO A 38 -10.85 -7.15 7.91
N ALA A 39 -10.67 -6.67 9.15
CA ALA A 39 -9.85 -7.34 10.17
C ALA A 39 -10.49 -8.63 10.74
N ILE A 40 -11.83 -8.76 10.76
CA ILE A 40 -12.52 -9.97 11.27
C ILE A 40 -12.04 -11.25 10.57
N LYS A 41 -11.82 -11.19 9.24
CA LYS A 41 -11.29 -12.29 8.44
C LYS A 41 -9.96 -11.91 7.80
N GLN A 42 -9.03 -11.38 8.59
CA GLN A 42 -7.78 -10.77 8.12
C GLN A 42 -7.06 -11.56 7.02
N HIS A 43 -6.92 -12.89 7.15
CA HIS A 43 -6.18 -13.69 6.17
C HIS A 43 -6.92 -13.80 4.83
N ASP A 44 -8.25 -13.90 4.87
CA ASP A 44 -9.07 -13.98 3.65
C ASP A 44 -9.14 -12.61 2.98
N THR A 45 -9.26 -11.54 3.77
CA THR A 45 -9.24 -10.17 3.27
C THR A 45 -7.89 -9.83 2.64
N ALA A 46 -6.79 -10.15 3.33
CA ALA A 46 -5.44 -9.94 2.83
C ALA A 46 -5.22 -10.66 1.50
N GLU A 47 -5.58 -11.94 1.43
CA GLU A 47 -5.48 -12.72 0.20
C GLU A 47 -6.34 -12.13 -0.91
N LYS A 48 -7.58 -11.73 -0.62
CA LYS A 48 -8.48 -11.13 -1.61
C LYS A 48 -7.90 -9.84 -2.19
N ILE A 49 -7.43 -8.92 -1.35
CA ILE A 49 -6.82 -7.65 -1.79
C ILE A 49 -5.58 -7.94 -2.65
N PHE A 50 -4.69 -8.80 -2.19
CA PHE A 50 -3.44 -9.09 -2.91
C PHE A 50 -3.69 -9.82 -4.24
N TYR A 51 -4.64 -10.76 -4.27
CA TYR A 51 -5.07 -11.42 -5.49
C TYR A 51 -5.67 -10.41 -6.48
N THR A 52 -6.58 -9.55 -6.02
CA THR A 52 -7.22 -8.52 -6.86
C THR A 52 -6.18 -7.56 -7.45
N TYR A 53 -5.15 -7.21 -6.66
CA TYR A 53 -4.05 -6.37 -7.12
C TYR A 53 -3.26 -7.02 -8.26
N LEU A 54 -2.86 -8.27 -8.11
CA LEU A 54 -2.12 -8.98 -9.15
C LEU A 54 -3.00 -9.34 -10.37
N GLU A 55 -4.31 -9.51 -10.18
CA GLU A 55 -5.26 -9.74 -11.27
C GLU A 55 -5.47 -8.48 -12.10
N LYS A 56 -5.68 -7.32 -11.45
CA LYS A 56 -5.88 -6.02 -12.11
C LYS A 56 -4.59 -5.49 -12.73
N PHE A 57 -3.44 -5.78 -12.12
CA PHE A 57 -2.12 -5.30 -12.54
C PHE A 57 -1.08 -6.44 -12.61
N PRO A 58 -1.15 -7.30 -13.65
CA PRO A 58 -0.37 -8.54 -13.73
C PRO A 58 1.14 -8.35 -13.83
N ASP A 59 1.61 -7.20 -14.33
CA ASP A 59 3.03 -6.86 -14.38
C ASP A 59 3.68 -6.92 -12.99
N ASN A 60 2.92 -6.59 -11.93
CA ASN A 60 3.42 -6.60 -10.57
C ASN A 60 3.70 -8.00 -10.03
N GLN A 61 3.15 -9.06 -10.62
CA GLN A 61 3.49 -10.41 -10.18
C GLN A 61 4.97 -10.74 -10.41
N GLN A 62 5.60 -10.10 -11.41
CA GLN A 62 6.98 -10.38 -11.82
C GLN A 62 8.02 -10.01 -10.77
N VAL A 63 7.70 -9.06 -9.88
CA VAL A 63 8.64 -8.63 -8.82
C VAL A 63 8.70 -9.61 -7.65
N PHE A 64 7.71 -10.51 -7.53
CA PHE A 64 7.67 -11.53 -6.50
C PHE A 64 8.32 -12.83 -7.01
N GLN A 65 9.59 -13.04 -6.66
CA GLN A 65 10.36 -14.22 -7.13
C GLN A 65 9.66 -15.57 -6.91
N ALA A 66 8.91 -15.72 -5.80
CA ALA A 66 8.17 -16.94 -5.48
C ALA A 66 6.90 -17.15 -6.34
N PHE A 67 6.41 -16.11 -7.00
CA PHE A 67 5.11 -16.11 -7.68
C PHE A 67 5.23 -15.89 -9.20
N ARG A 68 6.30 -15.24 -9.68
CA ARG A 68 6.44 -14.75 -11.07
C ARG A 68 6.26 -15.79 -12.19
N ASN A 69 6.52 -17.06 -11.90
CA ASN A 69 6.45 -18.17 -12.86
C ASN A 69 5.24 -19.09 -12.68
N THR A 70 4.33 -18.76 -11.75
CA THR A 70 3.15 -19.57 -11.42
C THR A 70 1.91 -18.81 -11.85
N PRO A 71 0.96 -19.39 -12.61
CA PRO A 71 -0.29 -18.71 -12.94
C PRO A 71 -1.01 -18.20 -11.68
N LEU A 72 -1.51 -16.96 -11.70
CA LEU A 72 -2.11 -16.32 -10.50
C LEU A 72 -3.21 -17.19 -9.86
N LEU A 73 -4.06 -17.81 -10.68
CA LEU A 73 -5.11 -18.71 -10.22
C LEU A 73 -4.58 -19.89 -9.37
N MET A 74 -3.37 -20.37 -9.66
CA MET A 74 -2.71 -21.46 -8.92
C MET A 74 -2.07 -21.00 -7.61
N LEU A 75 -1.94 -19.69 -7.39
CA LEU A 75 -1.39 -19.13 -6.16
C LEU A 75 -2.44 -18.96 -5.06
N LYS A 76 -3.72 -18.77 -5.46
CA LYS A 76 -4.84 -18.59 -4.54
C LYS A 76 -4.99 -19.79 -3.61
N GLY A 77 -5.15 -19.54 -2.32
CA GLY A 77 -5.26 -20.54 -1.26
C GLY A 77 -3.92 -21.13 -0.81
N THR A 78 -2.81 -20.87 -1.51
CA THR A 78 -1.52 -21.45 -1.13
C THR A 78 -0.96 -20.79 0.13
N PRO A 79 -0.30 -21.55 1.03
CA PRO A 79 0.27 -20.98 2.26
C PRO A 79 1.26 -19.84 2.01
N GLY A 80 2.09 -19.95 0.97
CA GLY A 80 3.06 -18.92 0.61
C GLY A 80 2.41 -17.61 0.17
N PHE A 81 1.35 -17.70 -0.64
CA PHE A 81 0.61 -16.52 -1.09
C PHE A 81 -0.12 -15.83 0.07
N ARG A 82 -0.85 -16.59 0.88
CA ARG A 82 -1.55 -16.09 2.07
C ARG A 82 -0.59 -15.48 3.09
N ALA A 83 0.60 -16.06 3.28
CA ALA A 83 1.62 -15.51 4.15
C ALA A 83 2.16 -14.16 3.65
N HIS A 84 2.40 -14.00 2.35
CA HIS A 84 2.83 -12.72 1.80
C HIS A 84 1.73 -11.66 1.92
N ALA A 85 0.51 -12.01 1.52
CA ALA A 85 -0.64 -11.13 1.64
C ALA A 85 -0.85 -10.65 3.09
N SER A 86 -0.73 -11.56 4.06
CA SER A 86 -0.87 -11.22 5.49
C SER A 86 0.22 -10.26 5.98
N ARG A 87 1.46 -10.33 5.46
CA ARG A 87 2.52 -9.36 5.82
C ARG A 87 2.17 -7.95 5.37
N ILE A 88 1.60 -7.80 4.17
CA ILE A 88 1.13 -6.50 3.67
C ILE A 88 0.01 -5.99 4.59
N PHE A 89 -0.99 -6.82 4.86
CA PHE A 89 -2.13 -6.45 5.71
C PHE A 89 -1.70 -6.05 7.12
N ASN A 90 -0.73 -6.75 7.71
CA ASN A 90 -0.22 -6.44 9.04
C ASN A 90 0.46 -5.07 9.14
N VAL A 91 1.10 -4.58 8.06
CA VAL A 91 1.64 -3.21 8.04
C VAL A 91 0.51 -2.19 8.22
N PHE A 92 -0.60 -2.35 7.48
CA PHE A 92 -1.77 -1.49 7.64
C PHE A 92 -2.38 -1.60 9.05
N SER A 93 -2.51 -2.82 9.58
CA SER A 93 -2.98 -3.02 10.96
C SER A 93 -2.10 -2.27 11.97
N SER A 94 -0.77 -2.41 11.89
CA SER A 94 0.14 -1.74 12.81
C SER A 94 0.09 -0.21 12.71
N VAL A 95 -0.11 0.35 11.50
CA VAL A 95 -0.30 1.78 11.33
C VAL A 95 -1.62 2.23 11.98
N ILE A 96 -2.72 1.52 11.73
CA ILE A 96 -4.06 1.87 12.24
C ILE A 96 -4.13 1.76 13.76
N ASP A 97 -3.47 0.75 14.35
CA ASP A 97 -3.39 0.54 15.80
C ASP A 97 -2.60 1.64 16.53
N ALA A 98 -1.79 2.42 15.79
CA ALA A 98 -0.96 3.50 16.32
C ALA A 98 -1.59 4.90 16.16
N LEU A 99 -2.63 5.08 15.34
CA LEU A 99 -3.15 6.41 14.95
C LEU A 99 -3.57 7.28 16.14
N ASP A 100 -4.19 6.70 17.16
CA ASP A 100 -4.66 7.41 18.35
C ASP A 100 -3.55 7.69 19.38
N LYS A 101 -2.38 7.05 19.22
CA LYS A 101 -1.25 7.08 20.16
C LYS A 101 -0.05 7.86 19.64
N ASP A 102 -0.06 8.20 18.36
CA ASP A 102 1.07 8.78 17.63
C ASP A 102 0.64 10.00 16.81
N PRO A 103 0.22 11.11 17.47
CA PRO A 103 -0.34 12.28 16.79
C PRO A 103 0.64 12.97 15.83
N GLU A 104 1.94 12.79 16.02
CA GLU A 104 3.00 13.33 15.14
C GLU A 104 3.45 12.31 14.06
N PHE A 105 2.83 11.13 14.04
CA PHE A 105 3.12 10.01 13.14
C PHE A 105 4.57 9.50 13.20
N ILE A 106 5.30 9.68 14.30
CA ILE A 106 6.71 9.29 14.42
C ILE A 106 6.87 7.77 14.30
N ALA A 107 6.12 7.01 15.11
CA ALA A 107 6.15 5.56 15.08
C ALA A 107 5.57 5.00 13.77
N ILE A 108 4.49 5.61 13.26
CA ILE A 108 3.88 5.26 11.97
C ILE A 108 4.88 5.43 10.83
N LYS A 109 5.54 6.59 10.73
CA LYS A 109 6.57 6.86 9.72
C LYS A 109 7.70 5.83 9.81
N LYS A 110 8.13 5.45 11.02
CA LYS A 110 9.16 4.43 11.20
C LYS A 110 8.74 3.04 10.69
N ILE A 111 7.54 2.58 11.04
CA ILE A 111 6.96 1.30 10.55
C ILE A 111 6.95 1.27 9.02
N VAL A 112 6.47 2.34 8.40
CA VAL A 112 6.36 2.41 6.94
C VAL A 112 7.74 2.55 6.28
N ALA A 113 8.67 3.28 6.89
CA ALA A 113 10.03 3.44 6.37
C ALA A 113 10.81 2.12 6.35
N ASP A 114 10.60 1.21 7.30
CA ASP A 114 11.19 -0.13 7.26
C ASP A 114 10.74 -0.92 6.02
N VAL A 115 9.46 -0.81 5.68
CA VAL A 115 8.90 -1.38 4.45
C VAL A 115 9.50 -0.68 3.22
N GLY A 116 9.50 0.65 3.20
CA GLY A 116 10.04 1.47 2.11
C GLY A 116 11.49 1.14 1.80
N ARG A 117 12.38 1.14 2.79
CA ARG A 117 13.80 0.76 2.66
C ARG A 117 13.97 -0.63 2.06
N SER A 118 13.20 -1.59 2.53
CA SER A 118 13.23 -2.97 2.04
C SER A 118 12.88 -3.02 0.55
N HIS A 119 11.87 -2.27 0.12
CA HIS A 119 11.43 -2.29 -1.26
C HIS A 119 12.28 -1.41 -2.19
N ALA A 120 12.84 -0.30 -1.71
CA ALA A 120 13.80 0.51 -2.45
C ALA A 120 15.01 -0.32 -2.89
N LYS A 121 15.53 -1.18 -2.00
CA LYS A 121 16.61 -2.15 -2.33
C LYS A 121 16.23 -3.14 -3.44
N ARG A 122 14.94 -3.40 -3.62
CA ARG A 122 14.38 -4.28 -4.68
C ARG A 122 13.96 -3.51 -5.94
N GLN A 123 14.15 -2.18 -5.95
CA GLN A 123 13.81 -1.29 -7.06
C GLN A 123 12.34 -1.42 -7.51
N ILE A 124 11.44 -1.59 -6.53
CA ILE A 124 10.00 -1.59 -6.80
C ILE A 124 9.58 -0.18 -7.18
N LYS A 125 8.90 -0.04 -8.31
CA LYS A 125 8.52 1.27 -8.86
C LYS A 125 7.34 1.87 -8.11
N LYS A 126 7.29 3.20 -8.01
CA LYS A 126 6.14 3.96 -7.45
C LYS A 126 4.81 3.56 -8.09
N ARG A 127 4.79 3.28 -9.39
CA ARG A 127 3.62 2.77 -10.12
C ARG A 127 2.95 1.57 -9.43
N SER A 128 3.73 0.57 -9.03
CA SER A 128 3.23 -0.64 -8.36
C SER A 128 2.48 -0.31 -7.07
N TYR A 129 2.96 0.67 -6.33
CA TYR A 129 2.28 1.15 -5.13
C TYR A 129 1.00 1.90 -5.48
N VAL A 130 1.02 2.84 -6.42
CA VAL A 130 -0.21 3.56 -6.84
C VAL A 130 -1.30 2.58 -7.27
N GLU A 131 -0.92 1.53 -8.01
CA GLU A 131 -1.81 0.44 -8.41
C GLU A 131 -2.35 -0.34 -7.20
N LEU A 132 -1.51 -0.64 -6.20
CA LEU A 132 -1.94 -1.24 -4.95
C LEU A 132 -2.87 -0.31 -4.14
N ARG A 133 -2.61 1.00 -4.13
CA ARG A 133 -3.44 2.01 -3.44
C ARG A 133 -4.87 1.98 -3.95
N ILE A 134 -5.03 1.99 -5.28
CA ILE A 134 -6.33 1.91 -5.94
C ILE A 134 -7.07 0.67 -5.46
N VAL A 135 -6.42 -0.50 -5.48
CA VAL A 135 -7.06 -1.76 -5.08
C VAL A 135 -7.44 -1.78 -3.60
N ILE A 136 -6.59 -1.23 -2.72
CA ILE A 136 -6.90 -1.13 -1.29
C ILE A 136 -8.11 -0.24 -1.06
N LEU A 137 -8.12 0.98 -1.62
CA LEU A 137 -9.22 1.92 -1.42
C LEU A 137 -10.53 1.41 -2.03
N ASP A 138 -10.49 0.85 -3.25
CA ASP A 138 -11.66 0.21 -3.89
C ASP A 138 -12.21 -0.92 -3.00
N SER A 139 -11.32 -1.81 -2.51
CA SER A 139 -11.72 -2.95 -1.69
C SER A 139 -12.30 -2.53 -0.35
N LEU A 140 -11.70 -1.54 0.32
CA LEU A 140 -12.19 -1.02 1.59
C LEU A 140 -13.53 -0.30 1.43
N THR A 141 -13.68 0.50 0.38
CA THR A 141 -14.94 1.16 0.04
C THR A 141 -16.05 0.12 -0.13
N ASP A 142 -15.79 -0.94 -0.91
CA ASP A 142 -16.77 -1.99 -1.16
C ASP A 142 -17.10 -2.82 0.08
N MET A 143 -16.10 -3.19 0.90
CA MET A 143 -16.29 -4.04 2.08
C MET A 143 -16.93 -3.30 3.24
N CYS A 144 -16.45 -2.08 3.52
CA CYS A 144 -16.88 -1.27 4.65
C CYS A 144 -18.10 -0.40 4.32
N LYS A 145 -18.48 -0.31 3.03
CA LYS A 145 -19.53 0.61 2.54
C LYS A 145 -19.21 2.06 2.93
N LEU A 146 -17.98 2.47 2.65
CA LEU A 146 -17.53 3.83 2.94
C LEU A 146 -18.38 4.82 2.13
N ASP A 147 -18.82 5.88 2.80
CA ASP A 147 -19.35 7.09 2.19
C ASP A 147 -18.21 8.05 1.81
N ASP A 148 -18.56 9.23 1.31
CA ASP A 148 -17.58 10.22 0.85
C ASP A 148 -16.59 10.62 1.97
N ASP A 149 -17.08 10.82 3.19
CA ASP A 149 -16.26 11.15 4.36
C ASP A 149 -15.30 10.00 4.69
N GLY A 150 -15.78 8.75 4.64
CA GLY A 150 -14.94 7.58 4.82
C GLY A 150 -13.86 7.45 3.76
N ILE A 151 -14.19 7.69 2.48
CA ILE A 151 -13.23 7.66 1.38
C ILE A 151 -12.15 8.74 1.57
N VAL A 152 -12.54 9.95 2.00
CA VAL A 152 -11.59 11.04 2.30
C VAL A 152 -10.66 10.66 3.45
N ALA A 153 -11.19 10.19 4.58
CA ALA A 153 -10.39 9.80 5.74
C ALA A 153 -9.36 8.70 5.38
N TRP A 154 -9.81 7.65 4.69
CA TRP A 154 -8.92 6.57 4.23
C TRP A 154 -7.88 7.05 3.22
N SER A 155 -8.24 7.98 2.33
CA SER A 155 -7.29 8.56 1.39
C SER A 155 -6.18 9.33 2.09
N LYS A 156 -6.51 10.14 3.10
CA LYS A 156 -5.52 10.85 3.93
C LYS A 156 -4.56 9.89 4.63
N LEU A 157 -5.07 8.81 5.22
CA LEU A 157 -4.21 7.79 5.83
C LEU A 157 -3.26 7.17 4.79
N LEU A 158 -3.78 6.83 3.61
CA LEU A 158 -2.95 6.31 2.54
C LEU A 158 -1.93 7.36 2.07
N ASP A 159 -2.24 8.65 2.08
CA ASP A 159 -1.26 9.70 1.75
C ASP A 159 -0.08 9.71 2.73
N ILE A 160 -0.34 9.55 4.03
CA ILE A 160 0.73 9.41 5.03
C ILE A 160 1.63 8.20 4.73
N ILE A 161 1.03 7.03 4.49
CA ILE A 161 1.80 5.80 4.20
C ILE A 161 2.61 5.95 2.91
N TYR A 162 1.99 6.48 1.86
CA TYR A 162 2.60 6.55 0.55
C TYR A 162 3.64 7.66 0.44
N HIS A 163 3.47 8.75 1.19
CA HIS A 163 4.49 9.77 1.35
C HIS A 163 5.81 9.13 1.82
N VAL A 164 5.75 8.41 2.94
CA VAL A 164 6.93 7.77 3.54
C VAL A 164 7.53 6.72 2.60
N LEU A 165 6.70 5.88 1.98
CA LEU A 165 7.17 4.89 1.00
C LEU A 165 7.92 5.56 -0.16
N PHE A 166 7.39 6.65 -0.69
CA PHE A 166 7.94 7.31 -1.88
C PHE A 166 9.22 8.04 -1.57
N GLU A 167 9.29 8.73 -0.43
CA GLU A 167 10.53 9.31 0.08
C GLU A 167 11.61 8.24 0.28
N CYS A 168 11.27 7.05 0.80
CA CYS A 168 12.24 5.95 0.89
C CYS A 168 12.69 5.42 -0.48
N ILE A 169 11.78 5.32 -1.45
CA ILE A 169 12.10 4.87 -2.82
C ILE A 169 13.00 5.89 -3.53
N ASP A 170 12.82 7.18 -3.26
CA ASP A 170 13.61 8.27 -3.82
C ASP A 170 14.96 8.46 -3.12
N GLY A 171 15.22 7.75 -2.01
CA GLY A 171 16.48 7.82 -1.27
C GLY A 171 16.52 8.89 -0.17
N ASN A 172 15.36 9.41 0.23
CA ASN A 172 15.21 10.42 1.28
C ASN A 172 14.80 9.80 2.63
N ASP A 173 15.18 8.54 2.92
CA ASP A 173 14.74 7.82 4.13
C ASP A 173 15.43 8.30 5.43
N TYR A 174 16.48 9.12 5.32
CA TYR A 174 17.19 9.71 6.46
C TYR A 174 16.27 10.51 7.38
N GLN A 175 15.19 11.07 6.84
CA GLN A 175 14.21 11.85 7.61
C GLN A 175 13.37 10.99 8.58
N PHE A 176 13.35 9.67 8.41
CA PHE A 176 12.60 8.72 9.25
C PHE A 176 13.51 7.85 10.13
N SER A 177 14.77 8.25 10.30
CA SER A 177 15.82 7.46 10.96
C SER A 177 16.11 7.87 12.41
N GLN A 178 15.27 8.72 13.00
CA GLN A 178 15.34 9.11 14.42
C GLN A 178 14.26 8.40 15.24
#